data_AF-A0A9E3U9E6-F1
#
_entry.id   AF-A0A9E3U9E6-F1
#
_cell.length_a   1.000
_cell.length_b   1.000
_cell.length_c   1.000
_cell.angle_alpha   90.00
_cell.angle_beta   90.00
_cell.angle_gamma   90.00
#
_symmetry.space_group_name_H-M   'P 1'
#
loop_
_entity.id
_entity.type
_entity.pdbx_description
1 polymer ?
#
loop_
_entity_poly.entity_id
_entity_poly.type
_entity_poly.pdbx_seq_one_letter_code
_entity_poly.pdbx_strand_id
1 'polypeptide(L)'
;MPRTALDPIAPVALRGASVAILLVLLAALVGAAVRILPWVLDPSIPWATLWPFTKSLASVAIEAAILTGWPVGWALAAARLVERGEARVLASIGEPPLRTVARLGPQAALFVVMLAATSVALGRDAAAPGRIVGALLAEGRAACARAPARDESAPATHAVPFVAATWLCTSSPRLVGRSPLGGVVFTASDARVSDDLRRIDLDDARMTLPGGGGGGQVARIHVTTMTLRGLAPWAQASSIPPSVRALVVTTSGLVASAATVLALLKLRRRRIGSIVAVAIGAAGPLAALGALRAIELRAPDGAAAAGAWLFVLVLVPIAAIAAVAGASALAALLPGPRGTGTK
;
A
#
# COMPACT_ATOMS: atom_id res chain seq x y z
N MET A 1 22.35 -7.92 38.98
CA MET A 1 21.47 -7.63 37.83
C MET A 1 20.03 -7.88 38.26
N PRO A 2 19.16 -6.87 38.32
CA PRO A 2 17.77 -7.08 38.69
C PRO A 2 17.14 -8.01 37.66
N ARG A 3 16.54 -9.12 38.12
CA ARG A 3 15.69 -9.96 37.27
C ARG A 3 14.64 -9.03 36.67
N THR A 4 14.72 -8.79 35.37
CA THR A 4 13.68 -8.11 34.60
C THR A 4 12.43 -8.94 34.72
N ALA A 5 11.61 -8.65 35.74
CA ALA A 5 10.27 -9.20 35.83
C ALA A 5 9.59 -8.86 34.51
N LEU A 6 9.28 -9.91 33.73
CA LEU A 6 8.63 -9.79 32.43
C LEU A 6 7.37 -8.95 32.63
N ASP A 7 7.29 -7.83 31.92
CA ASP A 7 6.13 -6.94 32.00
C ASP A 7 4.88 -7.73 31.58
N PRO A 8 3.85 -7.85 32.45
CA PRO A 8 2.66 -8.62 32.15
C PRO A 8 1.87 -8.10 30.94
N ILE A 9 2.04 -6.82 30.57
CA ILE A 9 1.33 -6.21 29.44
C ILE A 9 1.95 -6.66 28.12
N ALA A 10 3.27 -6.83 28.08
CA ALA A 10 3.99 -7.14 26.87
C ALA A 10 3.43 -8.38 26.11
N PRO A 11 3.30 -9.57 26.71
CA PRO A 11 2.81 -10.74 25.98
C PRO A 11 1.36 -10.57 25.49
N VAL A 12 0.52 -9.84 26.24
CA VAL A 12 -0.87 -9.58 25.85
C VAL A 12 -0.95 -8.62 24.68
N ALA A 13 -0.17 -7.53 24.70
CA ALA A 13 -0.07 -6.57 23.62
C ALA A 13 0.46 -7.21 22.33
N LEU A 14 1.50 -8.04 22.44
CA LEU A 14 2.06 -8.74 21.28
C LEU A 14 1.06 -9.73 20.67
N ARG A 15 0.40 -10.56 21.50
CA ARG A 15 -0.66 -11.47 21.00
C ARG A 15 -1.81 -10.71 20.35
N GLY A 16 -2.26 -9.62 20.97
CA GLY A 16 -3.30 -8.75 20.43
C GLY A 16 -2.90 -8.15 19.08
N ALA A 17 -1.66 -7.65 18.97
CA ALA A 17 -1.11 -7.11 17.73
C ALA A 17 -1.02 -8.20 16.65
N SER A 18 -0.50 -9.39 16.95
CA SER A 18 -0.40 -10.49 15.99
C SER A 18 -1.77 -10.91 15.44
N VAL A 19 -2.78 -11.04 16.31
CA VAL A 19 -4.15 -11.39 15.89
C VAL A 19 -4.76 -10.26 15.04
N ALA A 20 -4.62 -9.01 15.46
CA ALA A 20 -5.14 -7.87 14.70
C ALA A 20 -4.45 -7.73 13.33
N ILE A 21 -3.13 -7.89 13.26
CA ILE A 21 -2.36 -7.89 12.01
C ILE A 21 -2.85 -9.02 11.10
N LEU A 22 -3.02 -10.24 11.62
CA LEU A 22 -3.51 -11.36 10.83
C LEU A 22 -4.91 -11.08 10.25
N LEU A 23 -5.84 -10.56 11.07
CA LEU A 23 -7.19 -10.24 10.62
C LEU A 23 -7.21 -9.14 9.55
N VAL A 24 -6.44 -8.07 9.74
CA VAL A 24 -6.34 -7.01 8.73
C VAL A 24 -5.64 -7.52 7.47
N LEU A 25 -4.61 -8.35 7.59
CA LEU A 25 -3.93 -8.96 6.46
C LEU A 25 -4.89 -9.81 5.63
N LEU A 26 -5.69 -10.66 6.27
CA LEU A 26 -6.71 -11.47 5.59
C LEU A 26 -7.70 -10.57 4.83
N ALA A 27 -8.23 -9.53 5.47
CA ALA A 27 -9.14 -8.59 4.82
C ALA A 27 -8.48 -7.86 3.62
N ALA A 28 -7.22 -7.43 3.76
CA ALA A 28 -6.46 -6.78 2.70
C ALA A 28 -6.15 -7.74 1.54
N LEU A 29 -5.83 -9.00 1.82
CA LEU A 29 -5.60 -10.04 0.81
C LEU A 29 -6.88 -10.39 0.06
N VAL A 30 -8.04 -10.41 0.72
CA VAL A 30 -9.34 -10.56 0.04
C VAL A 30 -9.56 -9.39 -0.93
N GLY A 31 -9.31 -8.15 -0.49
CA GLY A 31 -9.39 -6.98 -1.37
C GLY A 31 -8.43 -7.06 -2.57
N ALA A 32 -7.20 -7.52 -2.35
CA ALA A 32 -6.23 -7.76 -3.42
C ALA A 32 -6.70 -8.86 -4.38
N ALA A 33 -7.21 -9.97 -3.86
CA ALA A 33 -7.73 -11.08 -4.66
C ALA A 33 -8.90 -10.64 -5.54
N VAL A 34 -9.87 -9.89 -5.00
CA VAL A 34 -10.99 -9.33 -5.77
C VAL A 34 -10.49 -8.47 -6.94
N ARG A 35 -9.40 -7.72 -6.75
CA ARG A 35 -8.81 -6.88 -7.80
C ARG A 35 -8.07 -7.67 -8.88
N ILE A 36 -7.45 -8.79 -8.52
CA ILE A 36 -6.68 -9.64 -9.45
C ILE A 36 -7.60 -10.65 -10.17
N LEU A 37 -8.74 -11.00 -9.56
CA LEU A 37 -9.66 -12.03 -10.04
C LEU A 37 -10.03 -11.90 -11.54
N PRO A 38 -10.33 -10.71 -12.10
CA PRO A 38 -10.66 -10.59 -13.52
C PRO A 38 -9.54 -11.10 -14.44
N TRP A 39 -8.28 -10.97 -14.05
CA TRP A 39 -7.14 -11.42 -14.86
C TRP A 39 -6.81 -12.89 -14.65
N VAL A 40 -7.10 -13.44 -13.47
CA VAL A 40 -6.97 -14.89 -13.24
C VAL A 40 -7.98 -15.67 -14.07
N LEU A 41 -9.18 -15.10 -14.24
CA LEU A 41 -10.25 -15.70 -15.03
C LEU A 41 -10.06 -15.52 -16.54
N ASP A 42 -9.11 -14.70 -16.98
CA ASP A 42 -8.80 -14.49 -18.39
C ASP A 42 -7.77 -15.54 -18.88
N PRO A 43 -8.18 -16.51 -19.71
CA PRO A 43 -7.27 -17.56 -20.19
C PRO A 43 -6.14 -17.03 -21.09
N SER A 44 -6.24 -15.78 -21.58
CA SER A 44 -5.19 -15.16 -22.40
C SER A 44 -4.01 -14.62 -21.58
N ILE A 45 -4.14 -14.56 -20.25
CA ILE A 45 -3.13 -14.01 -19.33
C ILE A 45 -2.47 -15.14 -18.53
N PRO A 46 -1.20 -15.49 -18.81
CA PRO A 46 -0.52 -16.54 -18.06
C PRO A 46 -0.22 -16.12 -16.61
N TRP A 47 -0.26 -17.05 -15.65
CA TRP A 47 0.01 -16.75 -14.24
C TRP A 47 1.38 -16.09 -14.00
N ALA A 48 2.38 -16.40 -14.84
CA ALA A 48 3.71 -15.80 -14.78
C ALA A 48 3.68 -14.27 -14.96
N THR A 49 2.79 -13.72 -15.81
CA THR A 49 2.64 -12.27 -15.97
C THR A 49 1.88 -11.65 -14.81
N LEU A 50 1.15 -12.40 -13.99
CA LEU A 50 0.48 -11.83 -12.81
C LEU A 50 1.41 -11.69 -11.61
N TRP A 51 2.48 -12.49 -11.56
CA TRP A 51 3.36 -12.60 -10.38
C TRP A 51 3.98 -11.29 -9.88
N PRO A 52 4.55 -10.41 -10.72
CA PRO A 52 5.11 -9.14 -10.25
C PRO A 52 4.06 -8.25 -9.57
N PHE A 53 2.82 -8.30 -10.07
CA PHE A 53 1.72 -7.51 -9.54
C PHE A 53 1.16 -8.09 -8.24
N THR A 54 0.98 -9.42 -8.15
CA THR A 54 0.52 -10.08 -6.92
C THR A 54 1.51 -9.84 -5.78
N LYS A 55 2.82 -9.88 -6.06
CA LYS A 55 3.88 -9.55 -5.11
C LYS A 55 3.76 -8.11 -4.59
N SER A 56 3.56 -7.14 -5.49
CA SER A 56 3.38 -5.74 -5.12
C SER A 56 2.15 -5.54 -4.22
N LEU A 57 0.99 -6.10 -4.59
CA LEU A 57 -0.23 -6.03 -3.77
C LEU A 57 -0.07 -6.72 -2.42
N ALA A 58 0.58 -7.88 -2.36
CA ALA A 58 0.87 -8.57 -1.10
C ALA A 58 1.75 -7.71 -0.18
N SER A 59 2.77 -7.04 -0.73
CA SER A 59 3.62 -6.13 0.02
C SER A 59 2.84 -4.94 0.59
N VAL A 60 1.92 -4.34 -0.19
CA VAL A 60 1.00 -3.29 0.28
C VAL A 60 0.12 -3.80 1.42
N ALA A 61 -0.46 -4.99 1.26
CA ALA A 61 -1.33 -5.60 2.25
C ALA A 61 -0.61 -5.85 3.58
N ILE A 62 0.64 -6.34 3.53
CA ILE A 62 1.48 -6.56 4.71
C ILE A 62 1.79 -5.24 5.42
N GLU A 63 2.22 -4.20 4.70
CA GLU A 63 2.51 -2.88 5.30
C GLU A 63 1.27 -2.30 5.98
N ALA A 64 0.12 -2.32 5.29
CA ALA A 64 -1.14 -1.84 5.83
C ALA A 64 -1.59 -2.64 7.07
N ALA A 65 -1.45 -3.96 7.04
CA ALA A 65 -1.79 -4.83 8.16
C ALA A 65 -0.91 -4.58 9.39
N ILE A 66 0.39 -4.42 9.22
CA ILE A 66 1.31 -4.08 10.33
C ILE A 66 0.97 -2.70 10.89
N LEU A 67 0.84 -1.69 10.01
CA LEU A 67 0.59 -0.30 10.40
C LEU A 67 -0.72 -0.12 11.17
N THR A 68 -1.77 -0.86 10.80
CA THR A 68 -3.10 -0.74 11.43
C THR A 68 -3.30 -1.73 12.57
N GLY A 69 -2.92 -3.00 12.38
CA GLY A 69 -3.14 -4.07 13.35
C GLY A 69 -2.35 -3.88 14.64
N TRP A 70 -1.16 -3.29 14.57
CA TRP A 70 -0.33 -3.07 15.75
C TRP A 70 -0.95 -2.09 16.77
N PRO A 71 -1.30 -0.84 16.39
CA PRO A 71 -2.07 0.06 17.23
C PRO A 71 -3.37 -0.54 17.78
N VAL A 72 -4.12 -1.29 16.97
CA VAL A 72 -5.35 -1.98 17.40
C VAL A 72 -5.07 -3.02 18.49
N GLY A 73 -4.01 -3.82 18.33
CA GLY A 73 -3.58 -4.78 19.33
C GLY A 73 -3.19 -4.13 20.67
N TRP A 74 -2.44 -3.03 20.60
CA TRP A 74 -2.08 -2.23 21.77
C TRP A 74 -3.32 -1.59 22.43
N ALA A 75 -4.28 -1.13 21.63
CA ALA A 75 -5.54 -0.60 22.11
C ALA A 75 -6.31 -1.65 22.91
N LEU A 76 -6.45 -2.86 22.37
CA LEU A 76 -7.13 -3.98 23.03
C LEU A 76 -6.43 -4.40 24.33
N ALA A 77 -5.10 -4.42 24.35
CA ALA A 77 -4.34 -4.73 25.57
C ALA A 77 -4.52 -3.65 26.65
N ALA A 78 -4.46 -2.36 26.27
CA ALA A 78 -4.70 -1.25 27.18
C ALA A 78 -6.15 -1.22 27.70
N ALA A 79 -7.13 -1.52 26.85
CA ALA A 79 -8.52 -1.63 27.25
C ALA A 79 -8.72 -2.74 28.28
N ARG A 80 -8.12 -3.93 28.06
CA ARG A 80 -8.15 -5.03 29.05
C ARG A 80 -7.51 -4.65 30.39
N LEU A 81 -6.40 -3.90 30.36
CA LEU A 81 -5.75 -3.39 31.57
C LEU A 81 -6.66 -2.43 32.35
N VAL A 82 -7.42 -1.61 31.63
CA VAL A 82 -8.42 -0.69 32.21
C VAL A 82 -9.61 -1.46 32.78
N GLU A 83 -10.16 -2.44 32.03
CA GLU A 83 -11.30 -3.25 32.44
C GLU A 83 -11.01 -4.09 33.68
N ARG A 84 -9.81 -4.67 33.78
CA ARG A 84 -9.36 -5.43 34.97
C ARG A 84 -9.04 -4.56 36.18
N GLY A 85 -9.00 -3.24 36.02
CA GLY A 85 -8.63 -2.30 37.08
C GLY A 85 -7.13 -2.23 37.38
N GLU A 86 -6.29 -3.02 36.69
CA GLU A 86 -4.83 -3.00 36.82
C GLU A 86 -4.27 -1.59 36.55
N ALA A 87 -4.82 -0.86 35.57
CA ALA A 87 -4.44 0.52 35.28
C ALA A 87 -4.72 1.49 36.44
N ARG A 88 -5.72 1.20 37.29
CA ARG A 88 -6.03 1.99 38.50
C ARG A 88 -5.06 1.68 39.62
N VAL A 89 -4.66 0.41 39.76
CA VAL A 89 -3.63 -0.02 40.72
C VAL A 89 -2.30 0.67 40.40
N LEU A 90 -1.88 0.66 39.12
CA LEU A 90 -0.68 1.37 38.67
C LEU A 90 -0.77 2.89 38.97
N ALA A 91 -1.95 3.48 38.80
CA ALA A 91 -2.15 4.88 39.13
C ALA A 91 -2.08 5.16 40.65
N SER A 92 -2.59 4.25 41.49
CA SER A 92 -2.55 4.40 42.95
C SER A 92 -1.15 4.30 43.54
N ILE A 93 -0.24 3.55 42.89
CA ILE A 93 1.19 3.51 43.25
C ILE A 93 1.98 4.69 42.67
N GLY A 94 1.31 5.67 42.05
CA GLY A 94 1.94 6.86 41.49
C GLY A 94 2.63 6.64 40.14
N GLU A 95 2.40 5.52 39.45
CA GLU A 95 3.02 5.28 38.14
C GLU A 95 2.37 6.16 37.05
N PRO A 96 3.15 7.03 36.37
CA PRO A 96 2.60 7.85 35.29
C PRO A 96 2.34 6.99 34.04
N PRO A 97 1.29 7.32 33.23
CA PRO A 97 0.92 6.52 32.06
C PRO A 97 2.03 6.45 30.99
N LEU A 98 2.89 7.47 30.93
CA LEU A 98 4.07 7.48 30.05
C LEU A 98 5.05 6.36 30.39
N ARG A 99 5.18 5.97 31.66
CA ARG A 99 6.04 4.86 32.07
C ARG A 99 5.50 3.53 31.54
N THR A 100 4.18 3.32 31.58
CA THR A 100 3.53 2.14 30.99
C THR A 100 3.79 2.06 29.48
N VAL A 101 3.70 3.18 28.76
CA VAL A 101 4.01 3.22 27.32
C VAL A 101 5.49 2.91 27.07
N ALA A 102 6.40 3.48 27.87
CA ALA A 102 7.83 3.25 27.73
C ALA A 102 8.23 1.78 27.91
N ARG A 103 7.51 1.03 28.76
CA ARG A 103 7.75 -0.41 28.95
C ARG A 103 7.42 -1.25 27.69
N LEU A 104 6.61 -0.72 26.78
CA LEU A 104 6.36 -1.34 25.46
C LEU A 104 7.51 -1.10 24.46
N GLY A 105 8.60 -0.42 24.88
CA GLY A 105 9.76 -0.10 24.07
C GLY A 105 10.35 -1.25 23.25
N PRO A 106 10.58 -2.45 23.81
CA PRO A 106 11.09 -3.59 23.03
C PRO A 106 10.15 -3.99 21.88
N GLN A 107 8.84 -3.85 22.09
CA GLN A 107 7.82 -4.18 21.10
C GLN A 107 7.73 -3.07 20.05
N ALA A 108 7.82 -1.81 20.47
CA ALA A 108 7.94 -0.67 19.57
C ALA A 108 9.15 -0.82 18.63
N ALA A 109 10.29 -1.29 19.14
CA ALA A 109 11.47 -1.55 18.31
C ALA A 109 11.20 -2.62 17.25
N LEU A 110 10.57 -3.75 17.63
CA LEU A 110 10.17 -4.78 16.67
C LEU A 110 9.21 -4.24 15.60
N PHE A 111 8.21 -3.46 16.01
CA PHE A 111 7.29 -2.80 15.10
C PHE A 111 8.01 -1.88 14.11
N VAL A 112 8.90 -1.01 14.60
CA VAL A 112 9.66 -0.08 13.75
C VAL A 112 10.51 -0.85 12.74
N VAL A 113 11.20 -1.92 13.15
CA VAL A 113 12.02 -2.73 12.24
C VAL A 113 11.16 -3.39 11.15
N MET A 114 10.07 -4.06 11.54
CA MET A 114 9.17 -4.74 10.62
C MET A 114 8.52 -3.77 9.63
N LEU A 115 8.00 -2.65 10.12
CA LEU A 115 7.31 -1.65 9.31
C LEU A 115 8.30 -0.86 8.43
N ALA A 116 9.51 -0.53 8.92
CA ALA A 116 10.54 0.10 8.10
C ALA A 116 10.98 -0.83 6.96
N ALA A 117 11.25 -2.10 7.25
CA ALA A 117 11.68 -3.07 6.24
C ALA A 117 10.64 -3.24 5.13
N THR A 118 9.37 -3.44 5.52
CA THR A 118 8.26 -3.57 4.57
C THR A 118 7.99 -2.29 3.79
N SER A 119 8.05 -1.12 4.44
CA SER A 119 7.83 0.16 3.77
C SER A 119 8.97 0.56 2.83
N VAL A 120 10.24 0.23 3.15
CA VAL A 120 11.38 0.41 2.23
C VAL A 120 11.24 -0.53 1.03
N ALA A 121 10.90 -1.80 1.26
CA ALA A 121 10.70 -2.76 0.17
C ALA A 121 9.59 -2.28 -0.77
N LEU A 122 8.44 -1.88 -0.23
CA LEU A 122 7.34 -1.37 -1.05
C LEU A 122 7.66 -0.01 -1.69
N GLY A 123 8.36 0.87 -0.97
CA GLY A 123 8.73 2.20 -1.46
C GLY A 123 9.64 2.12 -2.69
N ARG A 124 10.53 1.12 -2.76
CA ARG A 124 11.34 0.88 -3.96
C ARG A 124 10.47 0.54 -5.16
N ASP A 125 9.50 -0.35 -5.01
CA ASP A 125 8.62 -0.74 -6.10
C ASP A 125 7.66 0.40 -6.49
N ALA A 126 7.18 1.16 -5.50
CA ALA A 126 6.30 2.31 -5.70
C ALA A 126 6.97 3.55 -6.31
N ALA A 127 8.30 3.72 -6.12
CA ALA A 127 9.05 4.82 -6.70
C ALA A 127 9.27 4.67 -8.21
N ALA A 128 9.19 3.45 -8.73
CA ALA A 128 9.41 3.15 -10.15
C ALA A 128 8.44 2.07 -10.64
N PRO A 129 7.13 2.38 -10.70
CA PRO A 129 6.11 1.43 -11.17
C PRO A 129 6.35 0.97 -12.62
N GLY A 130 7.09 1.74 -13.43
CA GLY A 130 7.57 1.35 -14.75
C GLY A 130 8.38 0.06 -14.78
N ARG A 131 9.16 -0.22 -13.72
CA ARG A 131 9.92 -1.48 -13.63
C ARG A 131 9.02 -2.70 -13.58
N ILE A 132 7.84 -2.58 -12.97
CA ILE A 132 6.85 -3.67 -12.94
C ILE A 132 6.36 -3.94 -14.36
N VAL A 133 5.97 -2.92 -15.12
CA VAL A 133 5.51 -3.12 -16.51
C VAL A 133 6.61 -3.54 -17.44
N GLY A 134 7.83 -3.03 -17.26
CA GLY A 134 9.01 -3.52 -17.98
C GLY A 134 9.21 -5.01 -17.75
N ALA A 135 9.08 -5.48 -16.50
CA ALA A 135 9.15 -6.91 -16.18
C ALA A 135 7.99 -7.71 -16.81
N LEU A 136 6.77 -7.15 -16.85
CA LEU A 136 5.62 -7.79 -17.52
C LEU A 136 5.83 -7.93 -19.03
N LEU A 137 6.35 -6.89 -19.68
CA LEU A 137 6.66 -6.90 -21.11
C LEU A 137 7.76 -7.91 -21.42
N ALA A 138 8.81 -7.93 -20.61
CA ALA A 138 9.92 -8.87 -20.75
C ALA A 138 9.47 -10.32 -20.54
N GLU A 139 8.68 -10.61 -19.50
CA GLU A 139 8.16 -11.97 -19.25
C GLU A 139 7.19 -12.41 -20.36
N GLY A 140 6.35 -11.50 -20.86
CA GLY A 140 5.45 -11.77 -21.99
C GLY A 140 6.22 -12.11 -23.29
N ARG A 141 7.30 -11.37 -23.57
CA ARG A 141 8.22 -11.67 -24.68
C ARG A 141 8.89 -13.03 -24.50
N ALA A 142 9.39 -13.31 -23.30
CA ALA A 142 10.03 -14.59 -22.96
C ALA A 142 9.04 -15.77 -23.02
N ALA A 143 7.76 -15.54 -22.71
CA ALA A 143 6.71 -16.53 -22.89
C ALA A 143 6.46 -16.83 -24.38
N CYS A 144 6.39 -15.80 -25.24
CA CYS A 144 6.31 -16.00 -26.69
C CYS A 144 7.51 -16.76 -27.24
N ALA A 145 8.72 -16.48 -26.78
CA ALA A 145 9.94 -17.18 -27.23
C ALA A 145 9.98 -18.65 -26.80
N ARG A 146 9.30 -19.02 -25.71
CA ARG A 146 9.16 -20.40 -25.23
C ARG A 146 8.01 -21.16 -25.90
N ALA A 147 7.05 -20.46 -26.50
CA ALA A 147 5.96 -21.10 -27.21
C ALA A 147 6.52 -21.77 -28.48
N PRO A 148 6.19 -23.05 -28.74
CA PRO A 148 6.59 -23.70 -29.98
C PRO A 148 6.06 -22.89 -31.16
N ALA A 149 6.88 -22.69 -32.19
CA ALA A 149 6.50 -21.99 -33.42
C ALA A 149 5.27 -22.68 -34.03
N ARG A 150 4.09 -22.15 -33.71
CA ARG A 150 2.84 -22.57 -34.33
C ARG A 150 2.70 -21.86 -35.66
N ASP A 151 1.92 -22.49 -36.53
CA ASP A 151 1.53 -22.04 -37.85
C ASP A 151 1.35 -20.50 -37.91
N GLU A 152 2.00 -19.85 -38.88
CA GLU A 152 1.95 -18.37 -39.05
C GLU A 152 0.51 -17.85 -39.29
N SER A 153 -0.39 -18.76 -39.67
CA SER A 153 -1.81 -18.50 -39.90
C SER A 153 -2.61 -18.27 -38.62
N ALA A 154 -2.13 -18.69 -37.44
CA ALA A 154 -2.78 -18.48 -36.15
C ALA A 154 -1.74 -18.27 -35.02
N PRO A 155 -1.04 -17.12 -35.01
CA PRO A 155 -0.01 -16.85 -34.01
C PRO A 155 -0.63 -16.83 -32.61
N ALA A 156 0.02 -17.51 -31.67
CA ALA A 156 -0.35 -17.39 -30.26
C ALA A 156 -0.21 -15.92 -29.83
N THR A 157 -1.11 -15.49 -28.95
CA THR A 157 -1.09 -14.13 -28.43
C THR A 157 -0.94 -14.15 -26.91
N HIS A 158 -0.16 -13.21 -26.39
CA HIS A 158 0.01 -13.01 -24.95
C HIS A 158 -0.36 -11.58 -24.59
N ALA A 159 -1.50 -11.42 -23.93
CA ALA A 159 -1.95 -10.11 -23.47
C ALA A 159 -1.06 -9.63 -22.31
N VAL A 160 -0.66 -8.36 -22.37
CA VAL A 160 0.08 -7.69 -21.30
C VAL A 160 -0.88 -6.76 -20.57
N PRO A 161 -1.20 -7.04 -19.29
CA PRO A 161 -2.11 -6.19 -18.53
C PRO A 161 -1.55 -4.75 -18.40
N PHE A 162 -2.44 -3.78 -18.16
CA PHE A 162 -2.19 -2.34 -17.99
C PHE A 162 -1.81 -1.53 -19.23
N VAL A 163 -1.05 -2.08 -20.17
CA VAL A 163 -0.60 -1.35 -21.38
C VAL A 163 -1.52 -1.53 -22.57
N ALA A 164 -2.64 -2.27 -22.41
CA ALA A 164 -3.58 -2.62 -23.49
C ALA A 164 -2.83 -3.09 -24.75
N ALA A 165 -1.80 -3.90 -24.53
CA ALA A 165 -0.88 -4.36 -25.55
C ALA A 165 -0.78 -5.89 -25.49
N THR A 166 -0.51 -6.50 -26.62
CA THR A 166 -0.50 -7.94 -26.79
C THR A 166 0.73 -8.33 -27.60
N TRP A 167 1.52 -9.26 -27.08
CA TRP A 167 2.60 -9.87 -27.85
C TRP A 167 2.01 -10.85 -28.86
N LEU A 168 2.38 -10.67 -30.13
CA LEU A 168 2.16 -11.64 -31.20
C LEU A 168 3.35 -12.59 -31.24
N CYS A 169 3.13 -13.85 -30.89
CA CYS A 169 4.17 -14.87 -30.86
C CYS A 169 4.37 -15.45 -32.27
N THR A 170 5.20 -14.77 -33.05
CA THR A 170 5.73 -15.28 -34.33
C THR A 170 7.20 -15.64 -34.16
N SER A 171 7.89 -16.07 -35.24
CA SER A 171 9.35 -16.25 -35.24
C SER A 171 10.12 -15.02 -34.77
N SER A 172 9.54 -13.82 -34.93
CA SER A 172 10.02 -12.55 -34.38
C SER A 172 8.89 -11.90 -33.55
N PRO A 173 8.82 -12.12 -32.23
CA PRO A 173 7.76 -11.59 -31.40
C PRO A 173 7.59 -10.08 -31.56
N ARG A 174 6.36 -9.63 -31.78
CA ARG A 174 6.04 -8.19 -31.92
C ARG A 174 4.94 -7.79 -30.96
N LEU A 175 5.14 -6.70 -30.24
CA LEU A 175 4.14 -6.11 -29.36
C LEU A 175 3.16 -5.30 -30.21
N VAL A 176 1.87 -5.55 -30.06
CA VAL A 176 0.81 -4.80 -30.72
C VAL A 176 -0.01 -4.06 -29.68
N GLY A 177 -0.27 -2.78 -29.92
CA GLY A 177 -1.08 -1.97 -29.03
C GLY A 177 -1.86 -0.91 -29.78
N ARG A 178 -2.78 -0.26 -29.06
CA ARG A 178 -3.53 0.90 -29.58
C ARG A 178 -2.99 2.16 -28.93
N SER A 179 -2.72 3.16 -29.74
CA SER A 179 -2.41 4.51 -29.26
C SER A 179 -3.65 5.09 -28.57
N PRO A 180 -3.50 5.82 -27.45
CA PRO A 180 -4.60 6.56 -26.84
C PRO A 180 -5.11 7.70 -27.76
N LEU A 181 -4.35 8.07 -28.79
CA LEU A 181 -4.72 9.11 -29.75
C LEU A 181 -5.21 8.48 -31.06
N GLY A 182 -6.51 8.66 -31.36
CA GLY A 182 -7.03 8.54 -32.73
C GLY A 182 -7.11 7.13 -33.33
N GLY A 183 -7.25 6.08 -32.51
CA GLY A 183 -7.47 4.72 -33.01
C GLY A 183 -6.27 4.12 -33.78
N VAL A 184 -5.09 4.72 -33.65
CA VAL A 184 -3.86 4.27 -34.30
C VAL A 184 -3.42 2.95 -33.68
N VAL A 185 -3.22 1.92 -34.51
CA VAL A 185 -2.61 0.66 -34.09
C VAL A 185 -1.11 0.76 -34.34
N PHE A 186 -0.32 0.39 -33.33
CA PHE A 186 1.12 0.27 -33.45
C PHE A 186 1.56 -1.17 -33.23
N THR A 187 2.68 -1.52 -33.85
CA THR A 187 3.40 -2.76 -33.64
C THR A 187 4.86 -2.42 -33.38
N ALA A 188 5.54 -3.11 -32.47
CA ALA A 188 6.94 -2.86 -32.13
C ALA A 188 7.68 -4.18 -31.90
N SER A 189 8.98 -4.21 -32.15
CA SER A 189 9.81 -5.37 -31.82
C SER A 189 10.13 -5.45 -30.33
N ASP A 190 10.20 -4.30 -29.65
CA ASP A 190 10.43 -4.20 -28.21
C ASP A 190 9.75 -2.97 -27.62
N ALA A 191 9.58 -2.97 -26.30
CA ALA A 191 9.01 -1.85 -25.57
C ALA A 191 9.68 -1.66 -24.21
N ARG A 192 10.08 -0.43 -23.93
CA ARG A 192 10.67 0.02 -22.67
C ARG A 192 9.79 1.09 -22.06
N VAL A 193 9.36 0.89 -20.83
CA VAL A 193 8.50 1.84 -20.11
C VAL A 193 9.37 2.63 -19.14
N SER A 194 9.20 3.95 -19.10
CA SER A 194 9.86 4.80 -18.11
C SER A 194 9.41 4.45 -16.69
N ASP A 195 10.28 4.65 -15.71
CA ASP A 195 10.02 4.35 -14.30
C ASP A 195 8.75 5.03 -13.78
N ASP A 196 8.42 6.22 -14.29
CA ASP A 196 7.24 7.02 -13.93
C ASP A 196 5.98 6.73 -14.76
N LEU A 197 6.05 5.79 -15.71
CA LEU A 197 4.97 5.38 -16.63
C LEU A 197 4.48 6.46 -17.60
N ARG A 198 5.15 7.62 -17.66
CA ARG A 198 4.74 8.72 -18.53
C ARG A 198 5.24 8.57 -19.96
N ARG A 199 6.19 7.67 -20.18
CA ARG A 199 6.87 7.45 -21.46
C ARG A 199 6.99 5.95 -21.76
N ILE A 200 6.69 5.58 -23.01
CA ILE A 200 7.01 4.26 -23.55
C ILE A 200 7.88 4.48 -24.79
N ASP A 201 9.06 3.87 -24.79
CA ASP A 201 9.94 3.78 -25.94
C ASP A 201 9.70 2.44 -26.63
N LEU A 202 9.35 2.50 -27.91
CA LEU A 202 9.10 1.35 -28.77
C LEU A 202 10.22 1.23 -29.80
N ASP A 203 10.81 0.06 -29.93
CA ASP A 203 11.89 -0.21 -30.87
C ASP A 203 11.36 -0.94 -32.12
N ASP A 204 11.80 -0.53 -33.31
CA ASP A 204 11.30 -0.98 -34.63
C ASP A 204 9.76 -0.88 -34.72
N ALA A 205 9.26 0.33 -34.44
CA ALA A 205 7.83 0.59 -34.41
C ALA A 205 7.27 0.75 -35.83
N ARG A 206 6.07 0.20 -36.05
CA ARG A 206 5.26 0.40 -37.25
C ARG A 206 3.87 0.83 -36.83
N MET A 207 3.36 1.88 -37.44
CA MET A 207 2.04 2.43 -37.13
C MET A 207 1.18 2.48 -38.37
N THR A 208 -0.11 2.24 -38.19
CA THR A 208 -1.13 2.44 -39.23
C THR A 208 -2.06 3.56 -38.78
N LEU A 209 -2.03 4.68 -39.48
CA LEU A 209 -2.95 5.79 -39.22
C LEU A 209 -4.22 5.59 -40.05
N PRO A 210 -5.41 5.71 -39.44
CA PRO A 210 -6.66 5.72 -40.20
C PRO A 210 -6.65 6.93 -41.14
N GLY A 211 -6.91 6.70 -42.43
CA GLY A 211 -7.12 7.78 -43.38
C GLY A 211 -8.35 8.59 -42.94
N GLY A 212 -8.22 9.91 -42.85
CA GLY A 212 -9.29 10.79 -42.39
C GLY A 212 -10.50 10.75 -43.33
N GLY A 213 -11.55 10.04 -42.93
CA GLY A 213 -12.89 10.05 -43.56
C GLY A 213 -13.00 9.36 -44.93
N GLY A 214 -13.95 8.42 -45.04
CA GLY A 214 -14.59 8.05 -46.33
C GLY A 214 -13.75 7.37 -47.40
N GLY A 215 -12.74 6.56 -47.04
CA GLY A 215 -11.93 5.80 -48.01
C GLY A 215 -10.48 6.29 -48.20
N GLY A 216 -10.02 7.22 -47.35
CA GLY A 216 -8.65 7.70 -47.36
C GLY A 216 -7.61 6.59 -47.13
N GLN A 217 -6.49 6.66 -47.86
CA GLN A 217 -5.38 5.70 -47.77
C GLN A 217 -4.89 5.55 -46.32
N VAL A 218 -4.69 4.30 -45.89
CA VAL A 218 -4.05 3.98 -44.60
C VAL A 218 -2.57 4.30 -44.72
N ALA A 219 -2.14 5.38 -44.08
CA ALA A 219 -0.72 5.72 -44.01
C ALA A 219 -0.01 4.71 -43.08
N ARG A 220 1.02 4.04 -43.62
CA ARG A 220 1.89 3.13 -42.86
C ARG A 220 3.21 3.84 -42.59
N ILE A 221 3.52 4.04 -41.32
CA ILE A 221 4.76 4.67 -40.89
C ILE A 221 5.62 3.61 -40.23
N HIS A 222 6.91 3.55 -40.59
CA HIS A 222 7.90 2.73 -39.94
C HIS A 222 9.01 3.64 -39.39
N VAL A 223 9.37 3.45 -38.13
CA VAL A 223 10.43 4.18 -37.45
C VAL A 223 11.27 3.23 -36.60
N THR A 224 12.58 3.49 -36.52
CA THR A 224 13.50 2.69 -35.70
C THR A 224 13.19 2.82 -34.21
N THR A 225 12.85 4.02 -33.75
CA THR A 225 12.49 4.28 -32.36
C THR A 225 11.30 5.21 -32.32
N MET A 226 10.27 4.83 -31.57
CA MET A 226 9.11 5.66 -31.33
C MET A 226 8.94 5.90 -29.83
N THR A 227 8.88 7.16 -29.42
CA THR A 227 8.60 7.52 -28.04
C THR A 227 7.15 8.01 -27.91
N LEU A 228 6.34 7.26 -27.19
CA LEU A 228 5.01 7.66 -26.75
C LEU A 228 5.13 8.40 -25.42
N ARG A 229 4.62 9.63 -25.34
CA ARG A 229 4.55 10.44 -24.10
C ARG A 229 3.10 10.78 -23.79
N GLY A 230 2.84 11.18 -22.54
CA GLY A 230 1.51 11.65 -22.13
C GLY A 230 0.52 10.51 -21.89
N LEU A 231 1.02 9.31 -21.61
CA LEU A 231 0.19 8.22 -21.12
C LEU A 231 -0.41 8.65 -19.78
N ALA A 232 -1.71 8.43 -19.61
CA ALA A 232 -2.36 8.67 -18.33
C ALA A 232 -1.66 7.79 -17.28
N PRO A 233 -1.10 8.36 -16.20
CA PRO A 233 -0.44 7.58 -15.17
C PRO A 233 -1.50 6.74 -14.46
N TRP A 234 -1.61 5.48 -14.84
CA TRP A 234 -2.47 4.49 -14.20
C TRP A 234 -1.96 4.13 -12.80
N ALA A 235 -0.66 4.36 -12.56
CA ALA A 235 -0.05 4.44 -11.25
C ALA A 235 0.83 5.70 -11.19
N GLN A 236 0.74 6.44 -10.09
CA GLN A 236 1.61 7.57 -9.82
C GLN A 236 2.86 7.03 -9.11
N ALA A 237 4.04 7.25 -9.70
CA ALA A 237 5.29 6.98 -9.00
C ALA A 237 5.29 7.82 -7.71
N SER A 238 5.57 7.17 -6.58
CA SER A 238 5.70 7.91 -5.32
C SER A 238 6.90 8.84 -5.46
N SER A 239 6.66 10.15 -5.34
CA SER A 239 7.72 11.17 -5.33
C SER A 239 8.52 11.16 -4.02
N ILE A 240 8.08 10.38 -3.03
CA ILE A 240 8.69 10.25 -1.71
C ILE A 240 9.81 9.21 -1.78
N PRO A 241 11.07 9.54 -1.47
CA PRO A 241 12.13 8.55 -1.38
C PRO A 241 11.76 7.42 -0.41
N PRO A 242 12.09 6.15 -0.71
CA PRO A 242 11.65 5.00 0.08
C PRO A 242 12.01 5.07 1.56
N SER A 243 13.18 5.64 1.88
CA SER A 243 13.65 5.85 3.26
C SER A 243 12.81 6.88 4.01
N VAL A 244 12.45 7.98 3.36
CA VAL A 244 11.61 9.04 3.94
C VAL A 244 10.19 8.51 4.17
N ARG A 245 9.64 7.77 3.21
CA ARG A 245 8.34 7.10 3.35
C ARG A 245 8.34 6.15 4.56
N ALA A 246 9.36 5.31 4.66
CA ALA A 246 9.51 4.38 5.77
C ALA A 246 9.59 5.12 7.12
N LEU A 247 10.35 6.22 7.20
CA LEU A 247 10.42 7.06 8.40
C LEU A 247 9.06 7.66 8.76
N VAL A 248 8.35 8.26 7.80
CA VAL A 248 7.04 8.89 8.04
C VAL A 248 6.01 7.84 8.48
N VAL A 249 5.94 6.71 7.79
CA VAL A 249 4.98 5.64 8.10
C VAL A 249 5.27 5.02 9.47
N THR A 250 6.53 4.73 9.78
CA THR A 250 6.92 4.14 11.08
C THR A 250 6.70 5.09 12.24
N THR A 251 7.12 6.35 12.11
CA THR A 251 6.89 7.39 13.13
C THR A 251 5.39 7.61 13.35
N SER A 252 4.59 7.68 12.29
CA SER A 252 3.12 7.84 12.39
C SER A 252 2.47 6.66 13.10
N GLY A 253 2.83 5.43 12.74
CA GLY A 253 2.33 4.22 13.41
C GLY A 253 2.75 4.13 14.87
N LEU A 254 4.00 4.49 15.19
CA LEU A 254 4.52 4.46 16.56
C LEU A 254 3.82 5.50 17.44
N VAL A 255 3.71 6.73 16.94
CA VAL A 255 3.05 7.83 17.65
C VAL A 255 1.56 7.54 17.81
N ALA A 256 0.89 6.99 16.78
CA ALA A 256 -0.51 6.54 16.89
C ALA A 256 -0.69 5.45 17.95
N SER A 257 0.20 4.45 17.98
CA SER A 257 0.19 3.38 19.00
C SER A 257 0.34 3.95 20.41
N ALA A 258 1.33 4.83 20.62
CA ALA A 258 1.57 5.48 21.90
C ALA A 258 0.39 6.36 22.34
N ALA A 259 -0.12 7.20 21.43
CA ALA A 259 -1.28 8.06 21.67
C ALA A 259 -2.52 7.25 22.04
N THR A 260 -2.74 6.11 21.38
CA THR A 260 -3.86 5.21 21.64
C THR A 260 -3.81 4.64 23.05
N VAL A 261 -2.65 4.11 23.47
CA VAL A 261 -2.46 3.59 24.83
C VAL A 261 -2.65 4.71 25.86
N LEU A 262 -2.06 5.89 25.64
CA LEU A 262 -2.25 7.04 26.54
C LEU A 262 -3.71 7.48 26.66
N ALA A 263 -4.43 7.52 25.54
CA ALA A 263 -5.83 7.89 25.52
C ALA A 263 -6.68 6.90 26.35
N LEU A 264 -6.49 5.60 26.15
CA LEU A 264 -7.21 4.56 26.90
C LEU A 264 -6.87 4.57 28.39
N LEU A 265 -5.59 4.76 28.74
CA LEU A 265 -5.17 4.89 30.15
C LEU A 265 -5.77 6.14 30.83
N LYS A 266 -5.94 7.25 30.09
CA LYS A 266 -6.64 8.45 30.59
C LYS A 266 -8.13 8.18 30.81
N LEU A 267 -8.74 7.33 29.98
CA LEU A 267 -10.14 6.93 30.08
C LEU A 267 -10.40 5.80 31.11
N ARG A 268 -9.42 5.46 31.98
CA ARG A 268 -9.48 4.37 32.98
C ARG A 268 -10.67 4.36 33.94
N ARG A 269 -11.38 5.49 34.08
CA ARG A 269 -12.58 5.59 34.91
C ARG A 269 -13.84 5.07 34.22
N ARG A 270 -13.82 4.93 32.90
CA ARG A 270 -14.95 4.44 32.09
C ARG A 270 -14.75 2.99 31.69
N ARG A 271 -15.87 2.26 31.52
CA ARG A 271 -15.86 0.96 30.85
C ARG A 271 -15.81 1.21 29.34
N ILE A 272 -14.67 0.94 28.72
CA ILE A 272 -14.47 1.07 27.27
C ILE A 272 -14.59 -0.32 26.68
N GLY A 273 -15.65 -0.60 25.94
CA GLY A 273 -15.78 -1.89 25.28
C GLY A 273 -14.74 -2.08 24.18
N SER A 274 -14.45 -3.34 23.86
CA SER A 274 -13.46 -3.74 22.84
C SER A 274 -13.66 -3.05 21.49
N ILE A 275 -14.92 -2.83 21.06
CA ILE A 275 -15.23 -2.15 19.78
C ILE A 275 -14.70 -0.72 19.77
N VAL A 276 -14.91 0.02 20.85
CA VAL A 276 -14.42 1.40 20.98
C VAL A 276 -12.90 1.42 21.02
N ALA A 277 -12.27 0.46 21.70
CA ALA A 277 -10.81 0.34 21.70
C ALA A 277 -10.25 0.07 20.30
N VAL A 278 -10.87 -0.82 19.52
CA VAL A 278 -10.50 -1.07 18.11
C VAL A 278 -10.65 0.20 17.28
N ALA A 279 -11.76 0.93 17.42
CA ALA A 279 -11.99 2.17 16.69
C ALA A 279 -10.94 3.24 17.01
N ILE A 280 -10.59 3.43 18.29
CA ILE A 280 -9.53 4.36 18.70
C ILE A 280 -8.16 3.92 18.13
N GLY A 281 -7.85 2.62 18.21
CA GLY A 281 -6.58 2.08 17.70
C GLY A 281 -6.44 2.19 16.18
N ALA A 282 -7.53 2.02 15.42
CA ALA A 282 -7.53 2.13 13.97
C ALA A 282 -7.52 3.59 13.46
N ALA A 283 -8.04 4.55 14.25
CA ALA A 283 -8.20 5.93 13.82
C ALA A 283 -6.89 6.60 13.37
N GLY A 284 -5.82 6.46 14.15
CA GLY A 284 -4.52 7.06 13.84
C GLY A 284 -3.90 6.56 12.52
N PRO A 285 -3.70 5.25 12.35
CA PRO A 285 -3.19 4.67 11.10
C PRO A 285 -3.99 5.03 9.85
N LEU A 286 -5.33 5.00 9.95
CA LEU A 286 -6.20 5.34 8.82
C LEU A 286 -6.06 6.82 8.43
N ALA A 287 -6.00 7.72 9.42
CA ALA A 287 -5.75 9.14 9.18
C ALA A 287 -4.35 9.39 8.60
N ALA A 288 -3.32 8.69 9.08
CA ALA A 288 -1.96 8.78 8.54
C ALA A 288 -1.90 8.35 7.07
N LEU A 289 -2.51 7.21 6.72
CA LEU A 289 -2.59 6.73 5.35
C LEU A 289 -3.39 7.70 4.45
N GLY A 290 -4.51 8.23 4.95
CA GLY A 290 -5.30 9.23 4.24
C GLY A 290 -4.53 10.53 3.98
N ALA A 291 -3.79 11.01 4.98
CA ALA A 291 -2.95 12.20 4.85
C ALA A 291 -1.79 11.97 3.88
N LEU A 292 -1.10 10.84 3.98
CA LEU A 292 -0.02 10.48 3.05
C LEU A 292 -0.54 10.40 1.61
N ARG A 293 -1.70 9.76 1.41
CA ARG A 293 -2.33 9.68 0.08
C ARG A 293 -2.74 11.05 -0.46
N ALA A 294 -3.28 11.93 0.39
CA ALA A 294 -3.65 13.28 -0.01
C ALA A 294 -2.43 14.13 -0.41
N ILE A 295 -1.28 13.93 0.25
CA ILE A 295 0.00 14.56 -0.10
C ILE A 295 0.49 14.04 -1.45
N GLU A 296 0.52 12.72 -1.64
CA GLU A 296 0.96 12.11 -2.91
C GLU A 296 0.13 12.59 -4.11
N LEU A 297 -1.19 12.72 -3.94
CA LEU A 297 -2.08 13.20 -5.01
C LEU A 297 -1.91 14.67 -5.36
N ARG A 298 -1.37 15.49 -4.44
CA ARG A 298 -1.28 16.96 -4.60
C ARG A 298 0.15 17.47 -4.74
N ALA A 299 1.16 16.61 -4.56
CA ALA A 299 2.56 17.00 -4.67
C ALA A 299 2.84 17.50 -6.11
N PRO A 300 3.13 18.80 -6.30
CA PRO A 300 3.44 19.33 -7.62
C PRO A 300 4.72 18.67 -8.14
N ASP A 301 4.73 18.29 -9.42
CA ASP A 301 5.91 17.72 -10.11
C ASP A 301 7.17 18.63 -9.98
N GLY A 302 7.00 19.93 -9.68
CA GLY A 302 8.09 20.90 -9.45
C GLY A 302 8.43 21.24 -7.98
N ALA A 303 7.62 20.80 -7.00
CA ALA A 303 7.86 21.13 -5.57
C ALA A 303 9.02 20.35 -4.95
N ALA A 304 9.54 19.34 -5.65
CA ALA A 304 10.73 18.59 -5.27
C ALA A 304 11.99 19.48 -5.15
N ALA A 305 12.03 20.63 -5.82
CA ALA A 305 13.21 21.51 -5.84
C ALA A 305 13.45 22.29 -4.53
N ALA A 306 12.45 22.47 -3.66
CA ALA A 306 12.53 23.45 -2.57
C ALA A 306 12.53 22.86 -1.14
N GLY A 307 12.53 21.53 -0.96
CA GLY A 307 12.55 20.90 0.38
C GLY A 307 11.31 21.13 1.26
N ALA A 308 10.41 22.05 0.86
CA ALA A 308 9.17 22.40 1.58
C ALA A 308 8.24 21.20 1.83
N TRP A 309 8.31 20.19 0.96
CA TRP A 309 7.52 18.97 1.07
C TRP A 309 7.84 18.15 2.34
N LEU A 310 9.06 18.23 2.88
CA LEU A 310 9.43 17.58 4.13
C LEU A 310 8.64 18.12 5.33
N PHE A 311 8.33 19.42 5.34
CA PHE A 311 7.49 20.02 6.39
C PHE A 311 6.04 19.53 6.29
N VAL A 312 5.53 19.31 5.08
CA VAL A 312 4.18 18.76 4.86
C VAL A 312 4.09 17.32 5.38
N LEU A 313 5.17 16.53 5.28
CA LEU A 313 5.20 15.17 5.82
C LEU A 313 5.07 15.11 7.35
N VAL A 314 5.47 16.16 8.07
CA VAL A 314 5.25 16.25 9.53
C VAL A 314 3.76 16.29 9.88
N LEU A 315 2.89 16.70 8.95
CA LEU A 315 1.45 16.68 9.16
C LEU A 315 0.88 15.25 9.24
N VAL A 316 1.59 14.24 8.71
CA VAL A 316 1.11 12.84 8.72
C VAL A 316 1.04 12.26 10.15
N PRO A 317 2.11 12.28 10.97
CA PRO A 317 2.00 11.85 12.36
C PRO A 317 1.08 12.76 13.20
N ILE A 318 0.99 14.06 12.88
CA ILE A 318 0.06 14.97 13.55
C ILE A 318 -1.40 14.56 13.27
N ALA A 319 -1.74 14.25 12.01
CA ALA A 319 -3.06 13.74 11.64
C ALA A 319 -3.39 12.44 12.38
N ALA A 320 -2.40 11.56 12.55
CA ALA A 320 -2.56 10.33 13.32
C ALA A 320 -2.91 10.61 14.80
N ILE A 321 -2.18 11.52 15.46
CA ILE A 321 -2.47 11.93 16.84
C ILE A 321 -3.84 12.57 16.94
N ALA A 322 -4.16 13.51 16.04
CA ALA A 322 -5.42 14.24 16.03
C ALA A 322 -6.61 13.30 15.86
N ALA A 323 -6.50 12.28 15.00
CA ALA A 323 -7.53 11.27 14.81
C ALA A 323 -7.74 10.40 16.06
N VAL A 324 -6.67 9.96 16.72
CA VAL A 324 -6.76 9.23 18.00
C VAL A 324 -7.39 10.11 19.09
N ALA A 325 -6.96 11.37 19.19
CA ALA A 325 -7.51 12.33 20.14
C ALA A 325 -9.00 12.56 19.89
N GLY A 326 -9.41 12.79 18.64
CA GLY A 326 -10.80 12.96 18.24
C GLY A 326 -11.66 11.72 18.53
N ALA A 327 -11.19 10.53 18.17
CA ALA A 327 -11.88 9.28 18.47
C ALA A 327 -12.02 9.04 19.98
N SER A 328 -10.98 9.36 20.76
CA SER A 328 -11.02 9.25 22.21
C SER A 328 -11.95 10.26 22.88
N ALA A 329 -12.02 11.49 22.36
CA ALA A 329 -12.95 12.52 22.82
C ALA A 329 -14.40 12.11 22.53
N LEU A 330 -14.67 11.58 21.33
CA LEU A 330 -15.98 11.05 20.98
C LEU A 330 -16.38 9.88 21.90
N ALA A 331 -15.47 8.96 22.18
CA ALA A 331 -15.69 7.87 23.12
C ALA A 331 -15.98 8.38 24.55
N ALA A 332 -15.38 9.51 24.94
CA ALA A 332 -15.67 10.17 26.22
C ALA A 332 -17.02 10.89 26.26
N LEU A 333 -17.69 11.09 25.12
CA LEU A 333 -19.05 11.66 25.08
C LEU A 333 -20.14 10.58 25.06
N LEU A 334 -19.81 9.35 24.66
CA LEU A 334 -20.80 8.26 24.63
C LEU A 334 -21.36 7.96 26.04
N PRO A 335 -22.69 7.76 26.17
CA PRO A 335 -23.30 7.34 27.42
C PRO A 335 -22.67 6.04 27.91
N GLY A 336 -22.35 5.97 29.21
CA GLY A 336 -21.90 4.72 29.79
C GLY A 336 -23.00 3.64 29.62
N PRO A 337 -22.63 2.35 29.44
CA PRO A 337 -23.62 1.28 29.40
C PRO A 337 -24.42 1.37 30.70
N ARG A 338 -25.72 1.70 30.58
CA ARG A 338 -26.64 1.72 31.71
C ARG A 338 -26.56 0.33 32.30
N GLY A 339 -26.03 0.21 33.52
CA GLY A 339 -25.98 -1.06 34.22
C GLY A 339 -27.39 -1.61 34.21
N THR A 340 -27.60 -2.73 33.51
CA THR A 340 -28.81 -3.52 33.65
C THR A 340 -28.83 -3.95 35.10
N GLY A 341 -29.55 -3.19 35.92
CA GLY A 341 -29.66 -3.43 37.36
C GLY A 341 -30.37 -4.75 37.57
N THR A 342 -29.59 -5.84 37.58
CA THR A 342 -30.01 -7.09 38.20
C THR A 342 -29.96 -6.83 39.70
N LYS A 343 -31.14 -6.54 40.25
CA LYS A 343 -31.42 -6.74 41.67
C LYS A 343 -31.31 -8.21 42.03
#